data_AF-A0A9P1DHI9-F1
#
_entry.id   AF-A0A9P1DHI9-F1
#
_cell.length_a   1.000
_cell.length_b   1.000
_cell.length_c   1.000
_cell.angle_alpha   90.00
_cell.angle_beta   90.00
_cell.angle_gamma   90.00
#
_symmetry.space_group_name_H-M   'P 1'
#
loop_
_entity.id
_entity.type
_entity.pdbx_description
1 polymer ?
#
loop_
_entity_poly.entity_id
_entity_poly.type
_entity_poly.pdbx_seq_one_letter_code
_entity_poly.pdbx_strand_id
1 'polypeptide(L)'
;VLAFSPLAMGRLSGRYDPWGPAPTWAERRRGGMAQRPFGASLDEDVDAWHQLLTKLQQMGQKYGKTCAQVAINWVLCQGAIALCGARDGTQASENAGAMGWRLSAEDALLLGALGARG
;
A
#
# COMPACT_ATOMS: atom_id res chain seq x y z
N VAL A 1 -9.49 -12.17 -11.24
CA VAL A 1 -8.53 -11.14 -11.70
C VAL A 1 -7.27 -11.25 -10.83
N LEU A 2 -6.07 -11.21 -11.43
CA LEU A 2 -4.79 -11.12 -10.70
C LEU A 2 -4.38 -9.65 -10.66
N ALA A 3 -4.26 -9.07 -9.46
CA ALA A 3 -3.80 -7.69 -9.32
C ALA A 3 -2.27 -7.66 -9.24
N PHE A 4 -1.63 -7.04 -10.23
CA PHE A 4 -0.18 -6.80 -10.22
C PHE A 4 0.12 -5.56 -9.36
N SER A 5 1.11 -5.65 -8.45
CA SER A 5 1.60 -4.53 -7.62
C SER A 5 0.57 -3.86 -6.69
N PRO A 6 -0.13 -4.61 -5.80
CA PRO A 6 -1.17 -4.07 -4.91
C PRO A 6 -0.65 -3.05 -3.88
N LEU A 7 0.67 -2.97 -3.71
CA LEU A 7 1.34 -2.00 -2.83
C LEU A 7 1.95 -0.82 -3.60
N ALA A 8 1.63 -0.65 -4.88
CA ALA A 8 2.25 0.33 -5.77
C ALA A 8 3.79 0.31 -5.68
N MET A 9 4.38 -0.90 -5.80
CA MET A 9 5.83 -1.13 -5.66
C MET A 9 6.39 -0.79 -4.24
N GLY A 10 5.59 -0.96 -3.20
CA GLY A 10 6.01 -0.71 -1.80
C GLY A 10 5.72 0.69 -1.29
N ARG A 11 5.15 1.58 -2.13
CA ARG A 11 4.68 2.91 -1.75
C ARG A 11 3.59 2.89 -0.68
N LEU A 12 2.73 1.88 -0.69
CA LEU A 12 1.67 1.71 0.30
C LEU A 12 2.11 0.97 1.57
N SER A 13 3.40 0.61 1.69
CA SER A 13 3.91 -0.15 2.84
C SER A 13 4.20 0.70 4.08
N GLY A 14 4.03 2.03 4.00
CA GLY A 14 4.35 2.96 5.10
C GLY A 14 5.84 3.07 5.45
N ARG A 15 6.73 2.45 4.66
CA ARG A 15 8.18 2.43 4.89
C ARG A 15 8.89 3.68 4.38
N TYR A 16 8.28 4.37 3.43
CA TYR A 16 8.80 5.59 2.84
C TYR A 16 7.97 6.75 3.34
N ASP A 17 8.62 7.73 3.96
CA ASP A 17 8.02 9.04 4.15
C ASP A 17 7.91 9.71 2.76
N PRO A 18 6.70 10.05 2.29
CA PRO A 18 6.52 10.75 1.02
C PRO A 18 7.26 12.08 0.93
N TRP A 19 7.64 12.66 2.08
CA TRP A 19 8.29 13.96 2.22
C TRP A 19 9.66 13.89 2.88
N GLY A 20 10.12 12.68 3.20
CA GLY A 20 11.47 12.44 3.69
C GLY A 20 12.51 12.61 2.57
N PRO A 21 13.79 12.72 2.91
CA PRO A 21 14.84 12.70 1.90
C PRO A 21 14.72 11.44 1.05
N ALA A 22 14.95 11.57 -0.26
CA ALA A 22 14.87 10.45 -1.18
C ALA A 22 15.73 9.28 -0.65
N PRO A 23 15.23 8.03 -0.72
CA PRO A 23 15.96 6.89 -0.17
C PRO A 23 17.37 6.82 -0.77
N THR A 24 18.34 6.54 0.08
CA THR A 24 19.74 6.32 -0.31
C THR A 24 19.82 5.20 -1.35
N TRP A 25 20.90 5.18 -2.13
CA TRP A 25 21.10 4.12 -3.12
C TRP A 25 21.05 2.70 -2.51
N ALA A 26 21.51 2.54 -1.27
CA ALA A 26 21.41 1.28 -0.53
C ALA A 26 19.96 0.93 -0.14
N GLU A 27 19.11 1.92 0.18
CA GLU A 27 17.68 1.71 0.43
C GLU A 27 16.90 1.44 -0.87
N ARG A 28 17.30 2.05 -1.99
CA ARG A 28 16.76 1.78 -3.34
C ARG A 28 17.06 0.36 -3.82
N ARG A 29 18.24 -0.17 -3.51
CA ARG A 29 18.57 -1.59 -3.78
C ARG A 29 17.84 -2.56 -2.87
N ARG A 30 17.55 -2.14 -1.64
CA ARG A 30 16.89 -2.99 -0.64
C ARG A 30 15.38 -3.04 -0.84
N GLY A 31 14.71 -1.95 -1.24
CA GLY A 31 13.28 -1.93 -1.56
C GLY A 31 12.99 -1.88 -3.04
N GLY A 32 12.47 -3.00 -3.58
CA GLY A 32 12.20 -3.17 -5.00
C GLY A 32 11.45 -2.00 -5.64
N MET A 33 11.83 -1.67 -6.88
CA MET A 33 11.19 -0.82 -7.90
C MET A 33 10.46 0.50 -7.50
N ALA A 34 10.43 0.94 -6.24
CA ALA A 34 10.11 2.32 -5.87
C ALA A 34 11.30 3.22 -6.23
N GLN A 35 11.56 3.38 -7.53
CA GLN A 35 12.70 4.15 -8.04
C GLN A 35 12.44 5.66 -8.04
N ARG A 36 11.20 6.08 -7.75
CA ARG A 36 10.75 7.47 -7.85
C ARG A 36 10.06 7.94 -6.56
N PRO A 37 10.43 9.10 -5.99
CA PRO A 37 9.66 9.78 -4.95
C PRO A 37 8.18 9.90 -5.33
N PHE A 38 7.29 10.04 -4.35
CA PHE A 38 5.93 10.50 -4.62
C PHE A 38 5.98 11.92 -5.22
N GLY A 39 5.18 12.19 -6.25
CA GLY A 39 5.18 13.47 -6.97
C GLY A 39 6.30 13.62 -8.01
N ALA A 40 7.03 12.54 -8.33
CA ALA A 40 8.15 12.60 -9.27
C ALA A 40 7.74 12.49 -10.74
N SER A 41 6.47 12.18 -11.01
CA SER A 41 5.83 12.42 -12.30
C SER A 41 5.00 13.70 -12.18
N LEU A 42 5.09 14.58 -13.17
CA LEU A 42 4.35 15.87 -13.20
C LEU A 42 2.82 15.69 -13.18
N ASP A 43 2.34 14.47 -13.39
CA ASP A 43 0.92 14.10 -13.43
C ASP A 43 0.42 13.39 -12.15
N GLU A 44 1.26 13.21 -11.12
CA GLU A 44 0.84 12.58 -9.86
C GLU A 44 0.04 13.57 -8.99
N ASP A 45 -1.24 13.28 -8.75
CA ASP A 45 -2.09 14.02 -7.81
C ASP A 45 -1.64 13.71 -6.37
N VAL A 46 -0.72 14.54 -5.86
CA VAL A 46 -0.11 14.38 -4.54
C VAL A 46 -1.15 14.44 -3.42
N ASP A 47 -2.22 15.22 -3.58
CA ASP A 47 -3.29 15.33 -2.59
C ASP A 47 -4.13 14.06 -2.55
N ALA A 48 -4.40 13.44 -3.70
CA ALA A 48 -5.08 12.14 -3.76
C ALA A 48 -4.25 11.04 -3.05
N TRP A 49 -2.93 11.05 -3.26
CA TRP A 49 -2.01 10.12 -2.57
C TRP A 49 -2.01 10.32 -1.05
N HIS A 50 -2.05 11.57 -0.58
CA HIS A 50 -2.17 11.86 0.86
C HIS A 50 -3.44 11.33 1.46
N GLN A 51 -4.56 11.62 0.82
CA GLN A 51 -5.86 11.17 1.30
C GLN A 51 -5.91 9.63 1.38
N LEU A 52 -5.36 8.94 0.38
CA LEU A 52 -5.26 7.48 0.39
C LEU A 52 -4.38 6.96 1.53
N LEU A 53 -3.17 7.51 1.72
CA LEU A 53 -2.25 7.08 2.78
C LEU A 53 -2.82 7.35 4.17
N THR A 54 -3.39 8.53 4.41
CA THR A 54 -4.07 8.86 5.66
C THR A 54 -5.23 7.90 5.91
N LYS A 55 -6.00 7.54 4.88
CA LYS A 55 -7.11 6.60 5.04
C LYS A 55 -6.62 5.20 5.39
N LEU A 56 -5.56 4.72 4.74
CA LEU A 56 -4.95 3.43 5.06
C LEU A 56 -4.43 3.39 6.50
N GLN A 57 -3.85 4.49 7.01
CA GLN A 57 -3.43 4.58 8.40
C GLN A 57 -4.62 4.53 9.37
N GLN A 58 -5.68 5.30 9.11
CA GLN A 58 -6.90 5.28 9.93
C GLN A 58 -7.53 3.89 9.99
N MET A 59 -7.60 3.19 8.85
CA MET A 59 -8.12 1.82 8.80
C MET A 59 -7.17 0.83 9.48
N GLY A 60 -5.86 1.02 9.34
CA GLY A 60 -4.88 0.25 10.07
C GLY A 60 -5.11 0.33 11.58
N GLN A 61 -5.33 1.54 12.11
CA GLN A 61 -5.68 1.74 13.51
C GLN A 61 -7.01 1.08 13.88
N LYS A 62 -8.06 1.28 13.06
CA LYS A 62 -9.39 0.69 13.28
C LYS A 62 -9.37 -0.83 13.40
N TYR A 63 -8.59 -1.50 12.56
CA TYR A 63 -8.54 -2.97 12.49
C TYR A 63 -7.38 -3.60 13.25
N GLY A 64 -6.48 -2.80 13.84
CA GLY A 64 -5.26 -3.29 14.47
C GLY A 64 -4.29 -3.93 13.47
N LYS A 65 -4.15 -3.32 12.29
CA LYS A 65 -3.40 -3.83 11.13
C LYS A 65 -2.45 -2.77 10.56
N THR A 66 -1.46 -3.21 9.80
CA THR A 66 -0.57 -2.28 9.08
C THR A 66 -1.23 -1.75 7.81
N CYS A 67 -0.75 -0.62 7.27
CA CYS A 67 -1.24 -0.08 6.00
C CYS A 67 -1.10 -1.10 4.86
N ALA A 68 0.00 -1.85 4.83
CA ALA A 68 0.23 -2.91 3.87
C ALA A 68 -0.84 -4.01 3.98
N GLN A 69 -1.16 -4.44 5.21
CA GLN A 69 -2.18 -5.45 5.45
C GLN A 69 -3.57 -4.98 5.02
N VAL A 70 -3.91 -3.72 5.27
CA VAL A 70 -5.18 -3.11 4.82
C VAL A 70 -5.25 -3.07 3.30
N ALA A 71 -4.20 -2.61 2.63
CA ALA A 71 -4.14 -2.54 1.17
C ALA A 71 -4.26 -3.93 0.51
N ILE A 72 -3.58 -4.94 1.05
CA ILE A 72 -3.70 -6.33 0.58
C ILE A 72 -5.11 -6.86 0.82
N ASN A 73 -5.68 -6.62 2.01
CA ASN A 73 -7.03 -7.06 2.34
C ASN A 73 -8.08 -6.44 1.41
N TRP A 74 -7.91 -5.17 1.06
CA TRP A 74 -8.77 -4.49 0.09
C TRP A 74 -8.79 -5.19 -1.27
N VAL A 75 -7.62 -5.59 -1.80
CA VAL A 75 -7.52 -6.35 -3.05
C VAL A 75 -8.23 -7.69 -2.95
N LEU A 76 -8.10 -8.39 -1.82
CA LEU A 76 -8.83 -9.63 -1.56
C LEU A 76 -10.34 -9.41 -1.52
N CYS A 77 -10.81 -8.28 -0.96
CA CYS A 77 -12.24 -7.91 -0.94
C CYS A 77 -12.80 -7.65 -2.35
N GLN A 78 -11.97 -7.31 -3.34
CA GLN A 78 -12.38 -7.21 -4.74
C GLN A 78 -12.51 -8.58 -5.44
N GLY A 79 -12.32 -9.69 -4.73
CA GLY A 79 -12.30 -11.03 -5.30
C GLY A 79 -11.05 -11.32 -6.14
N ALA A 80 -9.99 -10.51 -5.98
CA ALA A 80 -8.72 -10.68 -6.67
C ALA A 80 -7.71 -11.42 -5.79
N ILE A 81 -6.80 -12.14 -6.44
CA ILE A 81 -5.64 -12.73 -5.76
C ILE A 81 -4.53 -11.67 -5.74
N ALA A 82 -4.08 -11.30 -4.55
CA ALA A 82 -2.99 -10.34 -4.36
C ALA A 82 -1.63 -11.04 -4.49
N LEU A 83 -0.84 -10.66 -5.48
CA LEU A 83 0.55 -11.11 -5.61
C LEU A 83 1.47 -10.12 -4.87
N CYS A 84 1.81 -10.47 -3.63
CA CYS A 84 2.64 -9.64 -2.76
C CYS A 84 4.06 -10.23 -2.67
N GLY A 85 5.02 -9.59 -3.34
CA GLY A 85 6.43 -9.96 -3.20
C GLY A 85 6.92 -9.80 -1.75
N ALA A 86 7.79 -10.69 -1.31
CA ALA A 86 8.49 -10.62 -0.03
C ALA A 86 9.96 -10.95 -0.24
N ARG A 87 10.85 -10.10 0.28
CA ARG A 87 12.30 -10.29 0.18
C ARG A 87 12.90 -11.03 1.38
N ASP A 88 12.18 -11.00 2.50
CA ASP A 88 12.60 -11.53 3.80
C ASP A 88 11.38 -12.05 4.58
N GLY A 89 11.65 -12.76 5.68
CA GLY A 89 10.61 -13.37 6.51
C GLY A 89 9.71 -12.36 7.23
N THR A 90 10.18 -11.14 7.47
CA THR A 90 9.38 -10.07 8.08
C THR A 90 8.31 -9.59 7.11
N GLN A 91 8.66 -9.35 5.84
CA GLN A 91 7.70 -8.98 4.81
C GLN A 91 6.69 -10.10 4.52
N ALA A 92 7.16 -11.35 4.52
CA ALA A 92 6.28 -12.50 4.34
C ALA A 92 5.26 -12.58 5.49
N SER A 93 5.71 -12.41 6.73
CA SER A 93 4.85 -12.38 7.92
C SER A 93 3.87 -11.20 7.89
N GLU A 94 4.33 -10.02 7.47
CA GLU A 94 3.46 -8.84 7.33
C GLU A 94 2.35 -9.07 6.31
N ASN A 95 2.70 -9.58 5.11
CA ASN A 95 1.73 -9.91 4.07
C ASN A 95 0.73 -10.97 4.55
N ALA A 96 1.19 -12.00 5.26
CA ALA A 96 0.33 -13.05 5.81
C ALA A 96 -0.69 -12.49 6.83
N GLY A 97 -0.33 -11.45 7.58
CA GLY A 97 -1.23 -10.78 8.53
C GLY A 97 -2.42 -10.05 7.89
N ALA A 98 -2.46 -9.92 6.56
CA ALA A 98 -3.63 -9.46 5.81
C ALA A 98 -4.75 -10.52 5.74
N MET A 99 -4.46 -11.78 6.07
CA MET A 99 -5.40 -12.90 6.04
C MET A 99 -6.16 -13.06 7.37
N GLY A 100 -7.27 -13.81 7.34
CA GLY A 100 -8.05 -14.12 8.54
C GLY A 100 -9.01 -13.01 9.02
N TRP A 101 -9.09 -11.89 8.29
CA TRP A 101 -10.05 -10.81 8.55
C TRP A 101 -10.50 -10.19 7.22
N ARG A 102 -11.49 -9.30 7.27
CA ARG A 102 -12.03 -8.59 6.10
C ARG A 102 -12.40 -7.16 6.46
N LEU A 103 -12.12 -6.23 5.54
CA LEU A 103 -12.70 -4.89 5.56
C LEU A 103 -14.22 -4.97 5.45
N SER A 104 -14.92 -4.00 6.05
CA SER A 104 -16.35 -3.83 5.78
C SER A 104 -16.57 -3.41 4.33
N ALA A 105 -17.76 -3.66 3.80
CA ALA A 105 -18.12 -3.22 2.45
C ALA A 105 -17.98 -1.69 2.29
N GLU A 106 -18.37 -0.93 3.33
CA GLU A 106 -18.24 0.52 3.37
C GLU A 106 -16.78 0.98 3.28
N ASP A 107 -15.89 0.41 4.10
CA ASP A 107 -14.48 0.77 4.10
C ASP A 107 -13.80 0.37 2.78
N ALA A 108 -14.17 -0.80 2.23
CA ALA A 108 -13.66 -1.24 0.94
C ALA A 108 -14.09 -0.31 -0.20
N LEU A 109 -15.34 0.16 -0.21
CA LEU A 109 -15.83 1.13 -1.18
C LEU A 109 -15.10 2.48 -1.06
N LEU A 110 -14.91 2.96 0.17
CA LEU A 110 -14.23 4.23 0.41
C LEU A 110 -12.77 4.22 -0.07
N LEU A 111 -12.04 3.14 0.20
CA LEU A 111 -10.67 2.98 -0.30
C LEU A 111 -10.62 2.91 -1.83
N GLY A 112 -11.57 2.21 -2.46
CA GLY A 112 -11.65 2.14 -3.92
C GLY A 112 -11.90 3.51 -4.57
N ALA A 113 -12.74 4.34 -3.96
CA ALA A 113 -13.03 5.69 -4.44
C ALA A 113 -11.84 6.66 -4.33
N LEU A 114 -10.88 6.40 -3.43
CA LEU A 114 -9.64 7.17 -3.31
C LEU A 114 -8.55 6.64 -4.26
N GLY A 115 -8.43 5.32 -4.41
CA GLY A 115 -7.44 4.69 -5.28
C GLY A 115 -7.67 4.91 -6.78
N ALA A 116 -8.89 5.22 -7.21
CA ALA A 116 -9.21 5.51 -8.62
C ALA A 116 -8.79 6.92 -9.09
N ARG A 117 -8.28 7.77 -8.19
CA ARG A 117 -7.92 9.18 -8.47
C ARG A 117 -6.41 9.45 -8.52
N GLY A 118 -5.57 8.48 -8.15
CA GLY A 118 -4.12 8.65 -8.00
C GLY A 118 -3.28 7.92 -9.03
#